data_AF-A0AAV0KGW5-F1
#
_entry.id   AF-A0AAV0KGW5-F1
#
_cell.length_a   1.000
_cell.length_b   1.000
_cell.length_c   1.000
_cell.angle_alpha   90.00
_cell.angle_beta   90.00
_cell.angle_gamma   90.00
#
_symmetry.space_group_name_H-M   'P 1'
#
loop_
_entity.id
_entity.type
_entity.pdbx_description
1 polymer ?
#
loop_
_entity_poly.entity_id
_entity_poly.type
_entity_poly.pdbx_seq_one_letter_code
_entity_poly.pdbx_strand_id
1 'polypeptide(L)'
;MMAWVDIYLLSLCDVLVTSGWSTFGYVAQGLGGLRPWILQIPDTKYGGACRRAVSMEPCFHFPPSYDDNKVGVRVDGSSTVVHCEDVGGGLKLVNL
;
A
#
# COMPACT_ATOMS: atom_id res chain seq x y z
N MET A 1 -9.87 -6.55 21.15
CA MET A 1 -8.79 -7.55 21.00
C MET A 1 -8.94 -8.43 19.77
N MET A 2 -10.16 -8.82 19.35
CA MET A 2 -10.35 -9.74 18.20
C MET A 2 -9.68 -9.28 16.90
N ALA A 3 -9.78 -7.98 16.57
CA ALA A 3 -9.11 -7.42 15.39
C ALA A 3 -7.59 -7.64 15.36
N TRP A 4 -6.92 -7.62 16.52
CA TRP A 4 -5.47 -7.86 16.58
C TRP A 4 -5.12 -9.32 16.29
N VAL A 5 -5.94 -10.25 16.80
CA VAL A 5 -5.78 -11.68 16.53
C VAL A 5 -5.94 -11.94 15.03
N ASP A 6 -6.94 -11.34 14.39
CA ASP A 6 -7.18 -11.49 12.96
C ASP A 6 -6.03 -10.91 12.11
N ILE A 7 -5.50 -9.73 12.45
CA ILE A 7 -4.30 -9.16 11.80
C ILE A 7 -3.13 -10.13 11.89
N TYR A 8 -2.90 -10.70 13.08
CA TYR A 8 -1.78 -11.60 13.31
C TYR A 8 -1.96 -12.92 12.57
N LEU A 9 -3.17 -13.51 12.56
CA LEU A 9 -3.46 -14.71 11.79
C LEU A 9 -3.24 -14.49 10.29
N LEU A 10 -3.64 -13.34 9.75
CA LEU A 10 -3.37 -12.98 8.35
C LEU A 10 -1.87 -12.83 8.06
N SER A 11 -1.08 -12.33 9.01
CA SER A 11 0.38 -12.21 8.85
C SER A 11 1.12 -13.55 8.79
N LEU A 12 0.46 -14.64 9.19
CA LEU A 12 1.04 -15.99 9.15
C LEU A 12 0.73 -16.75 7.84
N CYS A 13 -0.01 -16.15 6.90
CA CYS A 13 -0.31 -16.76 5.62
C CYS A 13 0.89 -16.71 4.65
N ASP A 14 1.05 -17.72 3.80
CA ASP A 14 2.07 -17.69 2.72
C ASP A 14 1.73 -16.68 1.60
N VAL A 15 0.43 -16.50 1.35
CA VAL A 15 -0.11 -15.58 0.35
C VAL A 15 -1.22 -14.77 0.98
N LEU A 16 -1.13 -13.44 0.85
CA LEU A 16 -2.08 -12.51 1.43
C LEU A 16 -2.79 -11.70 0.32
N VAL A 17 -4.11 -11.58 0.46
CA VAL A 17 -4.94 -10.66 -0.32
C VAL A 17 -5.45 -9.58 0.63
N THR A 18 -5.27 -8.31 0.28
CA THR A 18 -5.71 -7.17 1.09
C THR A 18 -6.72 -6.32 0.31
N SER A 19 -7.52 -5.53 1.01
CA SER A 19 -8.40 -4.53 0.41
C SER A 19 -7.68 -3.20 0.24
N GLY A 20 -7.90 -2.50 -0.87
CA GLY A 20 -7.39 -1.15 -1.06
C GLY A 20 -7.83 -0.19 0.05
N TRP A 21 -6.97 0.76 0.40
CA TRP A 21 -7.13 1.73 1.51
C TRP A 21 -7.16 1.12 2.92
N SER A 22 -7.08 -0.20 3.08
CA SER A 22 -7.21 -0.84 4.39
C SER A 22 -5.89 -0.87 5.16
N THR A 23 -5.78 -0.02 6.18
CA THR A 23 -4.63 -0.06 7.10
C THR A 23 -4.55 -1.36 7.91
N PHE A 24 -5.68 -2.06 8.10
CA PHE A 24 -5.71 -3.40 8.70
C PHE A 24 -4.85 -4.39 7.90
N GLY A 25 -4.98 -4.37 6.56
CA GLY A 25 -4.17 -5.19 5.66
C GLY A 25 -2.71 -4.77 5.66
N TYR A 26 -2.42 -3.48 5.77
CA TYR A 26 -1.04 -2.97 5.81
C TYR A 26 -0.27 -3.46 7.05
N VAL A 27 -0.92 -3.57 8.20
CA VAL A 27 -0.27 -4.14 9.39
C VAL A 27 -0.01 -5.63 9.20
N ALA A 28 -1.00 -6.39 8.72
CA ALA A 28 -0.87 -7.83 8.51
C ALA A 28 0.25 -8.17 7.51
N GLN A 29 0.29 -7.49 6.35
CA GLN A 29 1.33 -7.71 5.34
C GLN A 29 2.72 -7.32 5.86
N GLY A 30 2.81 -6.26 6.67
CA GLY A 30 4.06 -5.79 7.24
C GLY A 30 4.64 -6.76 8.26
N LEU A 31 3.81 -7.28 9.17
CA LEU A 31 4.20 -8.29 10.15
C LEU A 31 4.64 -9.61 9.49
N GLY A 32 3.99 -9.99 8.39
CA GLY A 32 4.28 -11.23 7.67
C GLY A 32 5.44 -11.11 6.67
N GLY A 33 5.98 -9.91 6.41
CA GLY A 33 6.96 -9.71 5.36
C GLY A 33 6.41 -9.97 3.95
N LEU A 34 5.10 -9.79 3.74
CA LEU A 34 4.39 -10.23 2.54
C LEU A 34 4.15 -9.06 1.58
N ARG A 35 4.37 -9.31 0.29
CA ARG A 35 3.88 -8.45 -0.79
C ARG A 35 2.49 -8.93 -1.20
N PRO A 36 1.38 -8.27 -0.80
CA PRO A 36 0.04 -8.81 -1.03
C PRO A 36 -0.43 -8.64 -2.48
N TRP A 37 -1.53 -9.31 -2.81
CA TRP A 37 -2.43 -8.91 -3.89
C TRP A 37 -3.49 -7.94 -3.33
N ILE A 38 -3.60 -6.75 -3.90
CA ILE A 38 -4.51 -5.73 -3.41
C ILE A 38 -5.78 -5.72 -4.27
N LEU A 39 -6.90 -6.09 -3.67
CA LEU A 39 -8.25 -5.93 -4.20
C LEU A 39 -8.54 -4.44 -4.35
N GLN A 40 -8.72 -4.00 -5.59
CA GLN A 40 -8.93 -2.59 -5.90
C GLN A 40 -10.32 -2.14 -5.47
N ILE A 41 -10.44 -0.92 -4.93
CA ILE A 41 -11.75 -0.32 -4.65
C ILE A 41 -12.46 -0.16 -6.00
N PRO A 42 -13.69 -0.68 -6.17
CA PRO A 42 -14.40 -0.56 -7.44
C PRO A 42 -14.80 0.90 -7.66
N ASP A 43 -14.04 1.60 -8.51
CA ASP A 43 -14.35 3.00 -8.86
C ASP A 43 -14.98 3.10 -10.26
N THR A 44 -14.59 2.24 -11.21
CA THR A 44 -15.27 2.07 -12.51
C THR A 44 -15.03 0.68 -13.13
N LYS A 45 -15.86 0.29 -14.10
CA LYS A 45 -15.97 -1.02 -14.81
C LYS A 45 -14.68 -1.68 -15.34
N TYR A 46 -13.50 -1.09 -15.19
CA TYR A 46 -12.25 -1.52 -15.83
C TYR A 46 -11.05 -1.71 -14.90
N GLY A 47 -11.23 -1.63 -13.57
CA GLY A 47 -10.19 -2.03 -12.62
C GLY A 47 -10.09 -3.56 -12.54
N GLY A 48 -8.96 -4.15 -12.95
CA GLY A 48 -8.70 -5.58 -12.72
C GLY A 48 -8.87 -5.94 -11.24
N ALA A 49 -9.40 -7.14 -10.95
CA ALA A 49 -9.84 -7.52 -9.60
C ALA A 49 -8.78 -7.23 -8.53
N CYS A 50 -7.53 -7.66 -8.76
CA CYS A 50 -6.42 -7.40 -7.85
C CYS A 50 -5.17 -6.93 -8.60
N ARG A 51 -4.35 -6.11 -7.94
CA ARG A 51 -3.01 -5.73 -8.40
C ARG A 51 -1.96 -6.22 -7.39
N ARG A 52 -0.84 -6.77 -7.85
CA ARG A 52 0.26 -7.16 -6.93
C ARG A 52 0.95 -5.90 -6.40
N ALA A 53 1.21 -5.87 -5.10
CA ALA A 53 1.95 -4.78 -4.48
C ALA A 53 3.42 -4.76 -4.95
N VAL A 54 3.96 -3.57 -5.19
CA VAL A 54 5.38 -3.33 -5.49
C VAL A 54 6.27 -3.73 -4.31
N SER A 55 5.77 -3.60 -3.09
CA SER A 55 6.49 -3.92 -1.86
C SER A 55 5.54 -4.12 -0.66
N MET A 56 6.07 -4.52 0.50
CA MET A 56 5.30 -4.83 1.72
C MET A 56 4.94 -3.59 2.55
N GLU A 57 5.52 -2.43 2.26
CA GLU A 57 5.35 -1.24 3.08
C GLU A 57 3.93 -0.66 3.02
N PRO A 58 3.45 -0.05 4.12
CA PRO A 58 2.17 0.62 4.18
C PRO A 58 2.13 1.83 3.24
N CYS A 59 0.92 2.19 2.79
CA CYS A 59 0.71 3.44 2.09
C CYS A 59 0.52 4.60 3.07
N PHE A 60 1.29 5.68 2.89
CA PHE A 60 1.00 6.98 3.50
C PHE A 60 -0.07 7.68 2.65
N HIS A 61 -1.33 7.63 3.11
CA HIS A 61 -2.49 8.07 2.33
C HIS A 61 -2.52 9.57 2.02
N PHE A 62 -2.04 10.40 2.94
CA PHE A 62 -2.14 11.85 2.87
C PHE A 62 -0.76 12.50 3.06
N PRO A 63 0.18 12.28 2.13
CA PRO A 63 1.49 12.87 2.22
C PRO A 63 1.41 14.40 2.07
N PRO A 64 2.28 15.17 2.74
CA PRO A 64 2.33 16.61 2.56
C PRO A 64 2.76 16.95 1.12
N SER A 65 2.01 17.83 0.47
CA SER A 65 2.39 18.41 -0.83
C SER A 65 3.08 19.76 -0.59
N TYR A 66 4.33 19.74 -0.12
CA TYR A 66 5.11 20.96 0.09
C TYR A 66 6.13 21.13 -1.04
N ASP A 67 5.74 21.90 -2.05
CA ASP A 67 6.64 22.40 -3.09
C ASP A 67 7.32 23.67 -2.56
N ASP A 68 8.46 23.51 -1.89
CA ASP A 68 9.29 24.66 -1.47
C ASP A 68 9.98 25.35 -2.66
N ASN A 69 9.82 24.80 -3.86
CA ASN A 69 10.08 25.44 -5.15
C ASN A 69 9.18 24.78 -6.20
N LYS A 70 8.65 25.58 -7.14
CA LYS A 70 7.74 25.20 -8.23
C LYS A 70 8.33 24.16 -9.21
N VAL A 71 8.55 22.95 -8.74
CA VAL A 71 8.86 21.78 -9.54
C VAL A 71 8.16 20.66 -8.81
N GLY A 72 6.92 20.39 -9.21
CA GLY A 72 6.08 19.36 -8.63
C GLY A 72 6.94 18.16 -8.33
N VAL A 73 6.97 17.77 -7.05
CA VAL A 73 7.73 16.62 -6.57
C VAL A 73 7.32 15.42 -7.39
N ARG A 74 8.04 15.21 -8.50
CA ARG A 74 8.26 13.90 -9.04
C ARG A 74 8.92 13.18 -7.90
N VAL A 75 8.17 12.29 -7.27
CA VAL A 75 8.72 11.19 -6.50
C VAL A 75 9.41 10.21 -7.48
N ASP A 76 10.25 10.77 -8.36
CA ASP A 76 11.18 10.09 -9.28
C ASP A 76 12.63 10.46 -8.91
N GLY A 77 12.85 11.16 -7.79
CA GLY A 77 14.17 11.61 -7.34
C GLY A 77 14.92 10.60 -6.45
N SER A 78 14.22 9.60 -5.92
CA SER A 78 14.78 8.48 -5.17
C SER A 78 14.00 7.24 -5.58
N SER A 79 14.69 6.21 -6.09
CA SER A 79 14.09 4.93 -6.48
C SER A 79 13.43 4.18 -5.31
N THR A 80 13.47 4.74 -4.09
CA THR A 80 12.98 4.15 -2.85
C THR A 80 11.58 4.62 -2.46
N VAL A 81 11.04 5.68 -3.06
CA VAL A 81 9.67 6.16 -2.76
C VAL A 81 8.86 6.16 -4.06
N VAL A 82 7.62 5.66 -4.03
CA VAL A 82 6.71 5.64 -5.19
C VAL A 82 5.27 5.88 -4.76
N HIS A 83 4.40 6.13 -5.73
CA HIS A 83 2.96 6.17 -5.50
C HIS A 83 2.39 4.79 -5.14
N CYS A 84 1.38 4.79 -4.27
CA CYS A 84 0.69 3.57 -3.87
C CYS A 84 -0.17 2.99 -5.00
N GLU A 85 -0.38 1.69 -4.92
CA GLU A 85 -1.13 0.91 -5.91
C GLU A 85 -2.64 1.00 -5.72
N ASP A 86 -3.09 1.47 -4.56
CA ASP A 86 -4.48 1.48 -4.11
C ASP A 86 -5.00 2.88 -3.72
N VAL A 87 -4.13 3.85 -3.53
CA VAL A 87 -4.48 5.24 -3.15
C VAL A 87 -3.78 6.20 -4.12
N GLY A 88 -4.55 6.84 -5.01
CA GLY A 88 -4.00 7.60 -6.14
C GLY A 88 -3.07 8.77 -5.80
N GLY A 89 -3.16 9.33 -4.58
CA GLY A 89 -2.25 10.37 -4.08
C GLY A 89 -1.31 9.92 -2.97
N GLY A 90 -1.36 8.64 -2.58
CA GLY A 90 -0.56 8.10 -1.49
C GLY A 90 0.88 7.82 -1.92
N LEU A 91 1.77 7.75 -0.94
CA LEU A 91 3.18 7.39 -1.14
C LEU A 91 3.56 6.18 -0.29
N LYS A 92 4.44 5.33 -0.81
CA LYS A 92 5.03 4.20 -0.09
C LYS A 92 6.49 4.02 -0.45
N LEU A 93 7.21 3.30 0.40
CA LEU A 93 8.59 2.92 0.11
C LEU A 93 8.63 1.67 -0.78
N VAL A 94 9.69 1.54 -1.56
CA VAL A 94 10.05 0.35 -2.35
C VAL A 94 11.53 0.05 -2.15
N ASN A 95 11.87 -1.17 -1.73
CA ASN A 95 13.21 -1.60 -1.32
C ASN A 95 13.69 -1.01 0.01
N LEU A 96 13.35 -1.72 1.09
CA LEU A 96 14.12 -1.74 2.33
C LEU A 96 14.84 -3.09 2.47
#